data_AF-A0A6G0VZ41-F1
#
_entry.id   AF-A0A6G0VZ41-F1
#
_cell.length_a   1.000
_cell.length_b   1.000
_cell.length_c   1.000
_cell.angle_alpha   90.00
_cell.angle_beta   90.00
_cell.angle_gamma   90.00
#
_symmetry.space_group_name_H-M   'P 1'
#
loop_
_entity.id
_entity.type
_entity.pdbx_description
1 polymer ?
#
loop_
_entity_poly.entity_id
_entity_poly.type
_entity_poly.pdbx_seq_one_letter_code
_entity_poly.pdbx_strand_id
1 'polypeptide(L)'
;MLRLNKKCVKENSSSFNSKSFSDSNDILAETSTVNTFIEISCSSDSSILYEATTNDKALQIINELKENTNYSIHLSKNLSVLKNIIGEKYPTDFGHYPAIIEEDYIKIFIIKYGSCRSDGPYPITNDKGNNRSFSRSYYNFKSKGGVNVERKWLCYSPKVDKCYCEPCWLFSHTTTCKNVNEAWTKCINKWKLLSEKIKFHEKSLSHLESYIIFEQCYKEKGVDYYMLSKIKKEANV
;
A
#
# COMPACT_ATOMS: atom_id res chain seq x y z
N MET A 1 34.12 -34.57 -13.89
CA MET A 1 35.11 -33.53 -13.52
C MET A 1 35.45 -32.74 -14.80
N LEU A 2 34.79 -31.61 -15.02
CA LEU A 2 35.07 -30.71 -16.15
C LEU A 2 34.91 -29.26 -15.64
N ARG A 3 36.04 -28.61 -15.39
CA ARG A 3 36.16 -27.18 -15.08
C ARG A 3 36.09 -26.41 -16.39
N LEU A 4 35.22 -25.41 -16.48
CA LEU A 4 35.37 -24.33 -17.46
C LEU A 4 35.33 -22.99 -16.73
N ASN A 5 36.53 -22.42 -16.59
CA ASN A 5 36.80 -21.04 -16.23
C ASN A 5 36.26 -20.11 -17.33
N LYS A 6 35.52 -19.05 -16.97
CA LYS A 6 35.50 -17.82 -17.76
C LYS A 6 35.79 -16.63 -16.86
N LYS A 7 36.88 -15.95 -17.25
CA LYS A 7 37.53 -14.82 -16.59
C LYS A 7 36.67 -13.56 -16.65
N CYS A 8 36.70 -12.82 -15.55
CA CYS A 8 36.37 -11.40 -15.46
C CYS A 8 37.26 -10.60 -16.43
N VAL A 9 36.67 -9.71 -17.23
CA VAL A 9 37.38 -8.62 -17.89
C VAL A 9 37.07 -7.34 -17.12
N LYS A 10 38.13 -6.68 -16.64
CA LYS A 10 38.12 -5.33 -16.08
C LYS A 10 38.32 -4.35 -17.24
N GLU A 11 37.51 -3.31 -17.31
CA GLU A 11 37.85 -2.10 -18.04
C GLU A 11 37.89 -0.92 -17.07
N ASN A 12 38.97 -0.16 -17.16
CA ASN A 12 39.32 0.97 -16.31
C ASN A 12 38.75 2.27 -16.89
N SER A 13 38.18 3.07 -15.98
CA SER A 13 38.22 4.54 -15.84
C SER A 13 38.45 5.43 -17.06
N SER A 14 37.55 6.40 -17.23
CA SER A 14 37.96 7.80 -17.46
C SER A 14 37.11 8.76 -16.62
N SER A 15 37.82 9.58 -15.87
CA SER A 15 37.36 10.65 -14.99
C SER A 15 36.86 11.86 -15.77
N PHE A 16 35.77 12.50 -15.33
CA PHE A 16 35.56 13.92 -15.61
C PHE A 16 35.23 14.69 -14.34
N ASN A 17 35.91 15.81 -14.24
CA ASN A 17 36.16 16.60 -13.05
C ASN A 17 35.04 17.63 -12.80
N SER A 18 34.93 18.00 -11.53
CA SER A 18 34.11 19.05 -10.93
C SER A 18 34.15 20.42 -11.62
N LYS A 19 33.04 21.15 -11.56
CA LYS A 19 33.09 22.61 -11.37
C LYS A 19 31.85 23.15 -10.64
N SER A 20 32.12 23.62 -9.43
CA SER A 20 31.34 24.54 -8.60
C SER A 20 31.12 25.88 -9.31
N PHE A 21 29.96 26.50 -9.09
CA PHE A 21 29.78 27.94 -9.29
C PHE A 21 29.09 28.56 -8.07
N SER A 22 29.60 29.73 -7.75
CA SER A 22 29.56 30.48 -6.51
C SER A 22 28.40 31.47 -6.41
N ASP A 23 28.18 31.90 -5.17
CA ASP A 23 27.30 32.98 -4.69
C ASP A 23 27.42 34.31 -5.45
N SER A 24 26.30 35.03 -5.50
CA SER A 24 26.24 36.50 -5.49
C SER A 24 24.91 36.97 -4.89
N ASN A 25 25.01 37.79 -3.85
CA ASN A 25 23.95 38.58 -3.21
C ASN A 25 23.55 39.80 -4.07
N ASP A 26 22.33 40.31 -3.85
CA ASP A 26 21.91 41.73 -3.74
C ASP A 26 20.46 41.92 -4.28
N ILE A 27 19.53 42.76 -3.80
CA ILE A 27 19.31 43.62 -2.62
C ILE A 27 17.81 44.00 -2.66
N LEU A 28 17.20 44.13 -1.47
CA LEU A 28 15.96 44.83 -1.05
C LEU A 28 14.76 45.05 -2.01
N ALA A 29 13.60 44.60 -1.56
CA ALA A 29 12.40 45.44 -1.47
C ALA A 29 11.57 45.08 -0.23
N GLU A 30 11.48 46.03 0.71
CA GLU A 30 10.62 45.98 1.89
C GLU A 30 9.15 45.92 1.48
N THR A 31 8.40 44.96 2.02
CA THR A 31 6.96 45.16 2.26
C THR A 31 6.60 44.61 3.64
N SER A 32 6.14 45.51 4.49
CA SER A 32 5.69 45.24 5.85
C SER A 32 4.49 44.29 5.81
N THR A 33 4.64 43.10 6.38
CA THR A 33 3.51 42.34 6.93
C THR A 33 3.97 41.73 8.25
N VAL A 34 3.22 42.03 9.30
CA VAL A 34 3.47 41.62 10.69
C VAL A 34 3.42 40.09 10.76
N ASN A 35 4.58 39.43 10.71
CA ASN A 35 4.71 38.02 11.03
C ASN A 35 4.66 37.86 12.55
N THR A 36 3.47 37.57 13.07
CA THR A 36 3.32 37.05 14.42
C THR A 36 3.93 35.64 14.42
N PHE A 37 5.13 35.50 14.98
CA PHE A 37 5.69 34.20 15.32
C PHE A 37 4.75 33.53 16.32
N ILE A 38 3.93 32.59 15.85
CA ILE A 38 3.31 31.61 16.73
C ILE A 38 4.40 30.56 16.99
N GLU A 39 5.05 30.67 18.14
CA GLU A 39 5.70 29.50 18.75
C GLU A 39 4.60 28.48 19.05
N ILE A 40 4.38 27.54 18.12
CA ILE A 40 3.52 26.39 18.37
C ILE A 40 4.29 25.48 19.33
N SER A 41 4.01 25.67 20.61
CA SER A 41 4.32 24.73 21.66
C SER A 41 3.59 23.41 21.39
N CYS A 42 4.37 22.33 21.37
CA CYS A 42 3.88 20.97 21.19
C CYS A 42 2.95 20.59 22.35
N SER A 43 1.65 20.41 22.08
CA SER A 43 0.78 19.53 22.88
C SER A 43 -0.56 19.21 22.17
N SER A 44 -0.89 17.91 22.14
CA SER A 44 -2.22 17.27 21.92
C SER A 44 -3.02 17.46 20.61
N ASP A 45 -2.91 18.56 19.87
CA ASP A 45 -3.87 18.87 18.77
C ASP A 45 -3.66 18.08 17.46
N SER A 46 -2.50 17.44 17.27
CA SER A 46 -2.20 16.68 16.04
C SER A 46 -3.07 15.43 15.87
N SER A 47 -3.59 14.87 16.97
CA SER A 47 -4.39 13.63 16.94
C SER A 47 -5.81 13.89 16.48
N ILE A 48 -6.44 14.93 17.03
CA ILE A 48 -7.81 15.37 16.70
C ILE A 48 -7.88 15.81 15.23
N LEU A 49 -6.89 16.57 14.75
CA LEU A 49 -6.83 17.02 13.36
C LEU A 49 -6.62 15.85 12.37
N TYR A 50 -5.79 14.87 12.73
CA TYR A 50 -5.60 13.66 11.93
C TYR A 50 -6.88 12.82 11.85
N GLU A 51 -7.58 12.63 12.96
CA GLU A 51 -8.84 11.88 12.98
C GLU A 51 -9.95 12.57 12.16
N ALA A 52 -10.11 13.89 12.31
CA ALA A 52 -11.07 14.66 11.52
C ALA A 52 -10.78 14.55 10.01
N THR A 53 -9.53 14.74 9.60
CA THR A 53 -9.13 14.64 8.18
C THR A 53 -9.29 13.24 7.59
N THR A 54 -9.05 12.18 8.38
CA THR A 54 -9.29 10.79 7.94
C THR A 54 -10.79 10.50 7.72
N ASN A 55 -11.65 11.03 8.60
CA ASN A 55 -13.10 10.87 8.51
C ASN A 55 -13.66 11.59 7.29
N ASP A 56 -13.19 12.81 7.02
CA ASP A 56 -13.60 13.60 5.86
C ASP A 56 -13.27 12.88 4.55
N LYS A 57 -12.05 12.30 4.45
CA LYS A 57 -11.65 11.52 3.27
C LYS A 57 -12.53 10.29 3.05
N ALA A 58 -12.81 9.52 4.10
CA ALA A 58 -13.65 8.33 4.00
C ALA A 58 -15.07 8.70 3.55
N LEU A 59 -15.66 9.75 4.15
CA LEU A 59 -17.00 10.25 3.81
C LEU A 59 -17.07 10.73 2.36
N GLN A 60 -16.06 11.46 1.89
CA GLN A 60 -15.98 11.92 0.51
C GLN A 60 -16.04 10.74 -0.47
N ILE A 61 -15.19 9.73 -0.28
CA ILE A 61 -15.15 8.54 -1.15
C ILE A 61 -16.48 7.79 -1.11
N ILE A 62 -17.09 7.64 0.07
CA ILE A 62 -18.39 6.98 0.22
C ILE A 62 -19.48 7.72 -0.56
N ASN A 63 -19.48 9.06 -0.54
CA ASN A 63 -20.46 9.85 -1.28
C ASN A 63 -20.24 9.75 -2.79
N GLU A 64 -19.00 9.79 -3.28
CA GLU A 64 -18.67 9.54 -4.69
C GLU A 64 -19.17 8.15 -5.15
N LEU A 65 -19.06 7.14 -4.30
CA LEU A 65 -19.56 5.79 -4.61
C LEU A 65 -21.08 5.74 -4.71
N LYS A 66 -21.82 6.52 -3.90
CA LYS A 66 -23.29 6.60 -3.94
C LYS A 66 -23.80 7.25 -5.21
N GLU A 67 -23.09 8.26 -5.70
CA GLU A 67 -23.46 9.00 -6.92
C GLU A 67 -23.22 8.18 -8.19
N ASN A 68 -22.36 7.16 -8.13
CA ASN A 68 -22.06 6.31 -9.28
C ASN A 68 -23.17 5.26 -9.50
N THR A 69 -23.93 5.44 -10.60
CA THR A 69 -25.07 4.60 -10.98
C THR A 69 -24.74 3.13 -11.20
N ASN A 70 -23.50 2.79 -11.56
CA ASN A 70 -23.06 1.39 -11.72
C ASN A 70 -22.98 0.65 -10.38
N TYR A 71 -22.77 1.37 -9.27
CA TYR A 71 -22.70 0.79 -7.93
C TYR A 71 -23.94 1.09 -7.09
N SER A 72 -24.74 2.11 -7.43
CA SER A 72 -25.84 2.61 -6.59
C SER A 72 -26.86 1.52 -6.22
N ILE A 73 -27.19 0.62 -7.17
CA ILE A 73 -28.12 -0.51 -6.96
C ILE A 73 -27.54 -1.50 -5.93
N HIS A 74 -26.24 -1.80 -5.98
CA HIS A 74 -25.57 -2.72 -5.05
C HIS A 74 -25.24 -2.05 -3.70
N LEU A 75 -24.96 -0.75 -3.71
CA LEU A 75 -24.54 0.03 -2.55
C LEU A 75 -25.70 0.31 -1.59
N SER A 76 -26.93 0.49 -2.12
CA SER A 76 -28.14 0.72 -1.33
C SER A 76 -28.49 -0.42 -0.36
N LYS A 77 -28.04 -1.65 -0.64
CA LYS A 77 -28.34 -2.85 0.16
C LYS A 77 -27.29 -3.21 1.21
N ASN A 78 -26.06 -2.67 1.17
CA ASN A 78 -25.01 -3.11 2.10
C ASN A 78 -23.96 -2.03 2.46
N LEU A 79 -24.40 -0.82 2.80
CA LEU A 79 -23.53 0.26 3.30
C LEU A 79 -23.14 0.10 4.78
N SER A 80 -23.61 -0.96 5.45
CA SER A 80 -23.40 -1.17 6.89
C SER A 80 -21.91 -1.25 7.24
N VAL A 81 -21.14 -2.01 6.44
CA VAL A 81 -19.69 -2.16 6.60
C VAL A 81 -18.98 -0.80 6.47
N LEU A 82 -19.31 -0.02 5.44
CA LEU A 82 -18.69 1.29 5.21
C LEU A 82 -19.12 2.37 6.22
N LYS A 83 -20.28 2.20 6.87
CA LYS A 83 -20.67 3.09 7.98
C LYS A 83 -19.86 2.81 9.24
N ASN A 84 -19.58 1.53 9.52
CA ASN A 84 -18.87 1.11 10.73
C ASN A 84 -17.38 1.49 10.74
N ILE A 85 -16.80 1.82 9.58
CA ILE A 85 -15.40 2.26 9.48
C ILE A 85 -15.24 3.79 9.60
N ILE A 86 -16.33 4.56 9.60
CA ILE A 86 -16.26 6.01 9.80
C ILE A 86 -15.82 6.24 11.25
N GLY A 87 -14.77 7.03 11.45
CA GLY A 87 -14.15 7.23 12.77
C GLY A 87 -12.94 6.35 13.02
N GLU A 88 -12.73 5.29 12.24
CA GLU A 88 -11.61 4.38 12.45
C GLU A 88 -10.29 5.03 12.03
N LYS A 89 -9.26 4.91 12.86
CA LYS A 89 -7.90 5.40 12.54
C LYS A 89 -7.33 4.77 11.26
N TYR A 90 -7.73 3.53 10.97
CA TYR A 90 -7.32 2.78 9.79
C TYR A 90 -8.54 2.18 9.06
N PRO A 91 -9.32 2.98 8.31
CA PRO A 91 -10.57 2.52 7.68
C PRO A 91 -10.41 1.37 6.67
N THR A 92 -9.21 1.22 6.09
CA THR A 92 -8.86 0.15 5.14
C THR A 92 -8.16 -1.04 5.78
N ASP A 93 -8.08 -1.08 7.13
CA ASP A 93 -7.53 -2.22 7.86
C ASP A 93 -8.30 -3.49 7.53
N PHE A 94 -7.56 -4.56 7.23
CA PHE A 94 -8.09 -5.90 6.93
C PHE A 94 -9.16 -6.38 7.92
N GLY A 95 -8.99 -6.10 9.21
CA GLY A 95 -9.88 -6.54 10.27
C GLY A 95 -11.26 -5.85 10.30
N HIS A 96 -11.51 -4.86 9.43
CA HIS A 96 -12.84 -4.27 9.26
C HIS A 96 -13.72 -4.99 8.24
N TYR A 97 -13.14 -5.91 7.48
CA TYR A 97 -13.79 -6.52 6.32
C TYR A 97 -13.75 -8.05 6.43
N PRO A 98 -14.63 -8.76 5.70
CA PRO A 98 -14.52 -10.20 5.56
C PRO A 98 -13.18 -10.60 4.90
N ALA A 99 -12.73 -11.82 5.17
CA ALA A 99 -11.50 -12.36 4.59
C ALA A 99 -11.56 -12.43 3.04
N ILE A 100 -12.77 -12.52 2.48
CA ILE A 100 -13.05 -12.48 1.05
C ILE A 100 -13.95 -11.28 0.79
N ILE A 101 -13.53 -10.39 -0.13
CA ILE A 101 -14.33 -9.24 -0.57
C ILE A 101 -14.88 -9.57 -1.96
N GLU A 102 -16.19 -9.80 -2.06
CA GLU A 102 -16.85 -10.02 -3.34
C GLU A 102 -17.24 -8.69 -3.99
N GLU A 103 -17.65 -7.74 -3.14
CA GLU A 103 -18.22 -6.46 -3.53
C GLU A 103 -17.18 -5.48 -4.06
N ASP A 104 -17.39 -5.02 -5.30
CA ASP A 104 -16.43 -4.17 -5.99
C ASP A 104 -16.36 -2.76 -5.38
N TYR A 105 -17.47 -2.23 -4.85
CA TYR A 105 -17.47 -0.93 -4.16
C TYR A 105 -16.58 -0.92 -2.92
N ILE A 106 -16.41 -2.04 -2.22
CA ILE A 106 -15.49 -2.16 -1.08
C ILE A 106 -14.04 -2.12 -1.58
N LYS A 107 -13.72 -2.87 -2.64
CA LYS A 107 -12.37 -2.87 -3.25
C LYS A 107 -11.98 -1.47 -3.72
N ILE A 108 -12.90 -0.76 -4.36
CA ILE A 108 -12.71 0.61 -4.83
C ILE A 108 -12.49 1.56 -3.67
N PHE A 109 -13.31 1.45 -2.61
CA PHE A 109 -13.14 2.25 -1.40
C PHE A 109 -11.72 2.07 -0.83
N ILE A 110 -11.28 0.82 -0.67
CA ILE A 110 -9.95 0.50 -0.12
C ILE A 110 -8.83 1.13 -0.96
N ILE A 111 -8.90 0.97 -2.28
CA ILE A 111 -7.90 1.51 -3.21
C ILE A 111 -7.87 3.04 -3.19
N LYS A 112 -9.04 3.70 -3.26
CA LYS A 112 -9.16 5.17 -3.26
C LYS A 112 -8.72 5.78 -1.93
N TYR A 113 -9.07 5.14 -0.81
CA TYR A 113 -8.69 5.62 0.52
C TYR A 113 -7.19 5.45 0.73
N GLY A 114 -6.63 4.32 0.31
CA GLY A 114 -5.22 3.99 0.39
C GLY A 114 -4.94 2.86 1.38
N SER A 115 -3.81 2.20 1.15
CA SER A 115 -3.41 1.00 1.87
C SER A 115 -3.27 1.22 3.38
N CYS A 116 -3.73 0.25 4.17
CA CYS A 116 -3.49 0.24 5.61
C CYS A 116 -2.00 -0.03 5.90
N ARG A 117 -1.28 1.04 6.29
CA ARG A 117 0.13 0.97 6.71
C ARG A 117 0.33 1.75 7.99
N SER A 118 0.05 1.14 9.14
CA SER A 118 0.34 1.76 10.43
C SER A 118 1.85 1.98 10.62
N ASP A 119 2.23 3.12 11.18
CA ASP A 119 3.63 3.42 11.52
C ASP A 119 4.14 2.70 12.79
N GLY A 120 3.27 1.96 13.47
CA GLY A 120 3.54 1.27 14.73
C GLY A 120 2.98 2.02 15.95
N PRO A 121 3.36 1.62 17.18
CA PRO A 121 4.26 0.50 17.48
C PRO A 121 3.67 -0.86 17.07
N TYR A 122 4.54 -1.78 16.66
CA TYR A 122 4.13 -3.15 16.31
C TYR A 122 4.21 -4.05 17.56
N PRO A 123 3.17 -4.81 17.91
CA PRO A 123 3.20 -5.75 19.03
C PRO A 123 4.36 -6.75 18.92
N ILE A 124 4.97 -7.03 20.07
CA ILE A 124 6.06 -8.01 20.18
C ILE A 124 5.46 -9.37 20.54
N THR A 125 5.75 -10.37 19.73
CA THR A 125 5.45 -11.77 20.01
C THR A 125 6.71 -12.50 20.46
N ASN A 126 6.59 -13.36 21.47
CA ASN A 126 7.68 -14.24 21.89
C ASN A 126 7.58 -15.56 21.13
N ASP A 127 8.47 -15.77 20.17
CA ASP A 127 8.58 -17.02 19.41
C ASP A 127 9.82 -17.79 19.89
N LYS A 128 9.60 -18.81 20.74
CA LYS A 128 10.65 -19.68 21.29
C LYS A 128 11.81 -18.90 21.92
N GLY A 129 11.49 -17.94 22.78
CA GLY A 129 12.47 -17.12 23.49
C GLY A 129 13.04 -15.95 22.67
N ASN A 130 12.58 -15.75 21.43
CA ASN A 130 12.94 -14.58 20.62
C ASN A 130 11.77 -13.63 20.51
N ASN A 131 11.97 -12.39 20.97
CA ASN A 131 11.03 -11.30 20.74
C ASN A 131 11.08 -10.89 19.27
N ARG A 132 9.93 -10.95 18.58
CA ARG A 132 9.80 -10.60 17.17
C ARG A 132 8.54 -9.78 16.95
N SER A 133 8.57 -8.87 16.00
CA SER A 133 7.42 -8.09 15.58
C SER A 133 7.48 -7.86 14.08
N PHE A 134 6.42 -7.29 13.52
CA PHE A 134 6.54 -6.61 12.24
C PHE A 134 7.53 -5.43 12.35
N SER A 135 8.08 -5.00 11.22
CA SER A 135 8.97 -3.85 11.10
C SER A 135 8.65 -3.07 9.83
N ARG A 136 8.66 -1.74 9.91
CA ARG A 136 8.46 -0.84 8.77
C ARG A 136 9.47 -1.09 7.64
N SER A 137 10.64 -1.65 7.95
CA SER A 137 11.64 -2.02 6.95
C SER A 137 11.13 -3.02 5.92
N TYR A 138 10.10 -3.82 6.23
CA TYR A 138 9.51 -4.77 5.28
C TYR A 138 8.81 -4.10 4.09
N TYR A 139 8.33 -2.86 4.26
CA TYR A 139 7.75 -2.09 3.17
C TYR A 139 8.76 -1.68 2.11
N ASN A 140 10.05 -1.97 2.29
CA ASN A 140 11.09 -1.58 1.37
C ASN A 140 12.00 -2.75 1.00
N PHE A 141 12.56 -2.72 -0.20
CA PHE A 141 13.65 -3.59 -0.59
C PHE A 141 14.75 -2.83 -1.30
N LYS A 142 15.98 -3.27 -1.10
CA LYS A 142 17.11 -2.80 -1.88
C LYS A 142 17.18 -3.62 -3.16
N SER A 143 17.10 -2.94 -4.30
CA SER A 143 17.33 -3.54 -5.61
C SER A 143 18.80 -3.97 -5.74
N LYS A 144 19.12 -4.74 -6.79
CA LYS A 144 20.52 -5.14 -7.07
C LYS A 144 21.44 -3.93 -7.28
N GLY A 145 20.89 -2.80 -7.76
CA GLY A 145 21.61 -1.54 -7.93
C GLY A 145 21.69 -0.69 -6.65
N GLY A 146 21.27 -1.20 -5.49
CA GLY A 146 21.31 -0.48 -4.22
C GLY A 146 20.17 0.52 -4.01
N VAL A 147 19.31 0.74 -5.01
CA VAL A 147 18.14 1.63 -4.92
C VAL A 147 17.12 1.03 -3.97
N ASN A 148 16.62 1.83 -3.03
CA ASN A 148 15.54 1.44 -2.15
C ASN A 148 14.19 1.61 -2.88
N VAL A 149 13.43 0.53 -2.97
CA VAL A 149 12.14 0.47 -3.67
C VAL A 149 11.06 0.08 -2.67
N GLU A 150 9.97 0.84 -2.67
CA GLU A 150 8.82 0.59 -1.80
C GLU A 150 7.96 -0.57 -2.36
N ARG A 151 7.52 -1.44 -1.46
CA ARG A 151 6.50 -2.46 -1.70
C ARG A 151 5.12 -1.88 -1.47
N LYS A 152 4.51 -1.35 -2.53
CA LYS A 152 3.15 -0.81 -2.50
C LYS A 152 2.06 -1.85 -2.22
N TRP A 153 2.36 -3.14 -2.28
CA TRP A 153 1.38 -4.21 -2.06
C TRP A 153 1.32 -4.71 -0.61
N LEU A 154 2.39 -4.51 0.18
CA LEU A 154 2.50 -5.07 1.52
C LEU A 154 1.84 -4.14 2.53
N CYS A 155 0.96 -4.70 3.34
CA CYS A 155 0.20 -3.99 4.38
C CYS A 155 0.32 -4.72 5.72
N TYR A 156 0.14 -3.99 6.81
CA TYR A 156 0.07 -4.52 8.16
C TYR A 156 -1.23 -4.03 8.80
N SER A 157 -1.99 -4.94 9.39
CA SER A 157 -3.21 -4.64 10.15
C SER A 157 -2.88 -4.61 11.65
N PRO A 158 -2.96 -3.44 12.30
CA PRO A 158 -2.95 -3.34 13.75
C PRO A 158 -4.07 -4.14 14.42
N LYS A 159 -5.25 -4.22 13.77
CA LYS A 159 -6.44 -4.85 14.39
C LYS A 159 -6.27 -6.35 14.58
N VAL A 160 -5.55 -7.02 13.67
CA VAL A 160 -5.32 -8.48 13.75
C VAL A 160 -3.87 -8.89 13.99
N ASP A 161 -2.95 -7.93 14.16
CA ASP A 161 -1.49 -8.12 14.28
C ASP A 161 -0.91 -9.05 13.21
N LYS A 162 -1.24 -8.79 11.94
CA LYS A 162 -0.79 -9.58 10.79
C LYS A 162 -0.48 -8.70 9.58
N CYS A 163 0.48 -9.12 8.76
CA CYS A 163 0.71 -8.51 7.46
C CYS A 163 0.03 -9.30 6.33
N TYR A 164 -0.34 -8.62 5.25
CA TYR A 164 -1.03 -9.21 4.10
C TYR A 164 -0.62 -8.53 2.79
N CYS A 165 -0.98 -9.16 1.68
CA CYS A 165 -0.83 -8.57 0.36
C CYS A 165 -2.18 -8.01 -0.07
N GLU A 166 -2.30 -6.69 -0.11
CA GLU A 166 -3.55 -6.01 -0.44
C GLU A 166 -4.08 -6.36 -1.84
N PRO A 167 -3.26 -6.35 -2.92
CA PRO A 167 -3.71 -6.80 -4.23
C PRO A 167 -4.26 -8.24 -4.22
N CYS A 168 -3.55 -9.17 -3.58
CA CYS A 168 -3.97 -10.57 -3.52
C CYS A 168 -5.25 -10.73 -2.70
N TRP A 169 -5.41 -9.96 -1.63
CA TRP A 169 -6.63 -9.96 -0.84
C TRP A 169 -7.82 -9.47 -1.66
N LEU A 170 -7.67 -8.36 -2.38
CA LEU A 170 -8.76 -7.77 -3.18
C LEU A 170 -9.09 -8.56 -4.45
N PHE A 171 -8.11 -9.23 -5.05
CA PHE A 171 -8.20 -9.78 -6.41
C PHE A 171 -7.79 -11.24 -6.55
N SER A 172 -7.73 -12.02 -5.47
CA SER A 172 -7.36 -13.45 -5.53
C SER A 172 -8.25 -14.26 -6.47
N HIS A 173 -9.56 -14.00 -6.46
CA HIS A 173 -10.54 -14.73 -7.28
C HIS A 173 -10.49 -14.39 -8.77
N THR A 174 -9.86 -13.28 -9.16
CA THR A 174 -9.75 -12.91 -10.57
C THR A 174 -8.53 -13.53 -11.25
N THR A 175 -7.58 -14.04 -10.46
CA THR A 175 -6.35 -14.68 -10.96
C THR A 175 -6.67 -15.93 -11.79
N THR A 176 -5.80 -16.24 -12.76
CA THR A 176 -5.89 -17.48 -13.55
C THR A 176 -5.15 -18.63 -12.86
N CYS A 177 -4.36 -18.30 -11.84
CA CYS A 177 -3.55 -19.25 -11.09
C CYS A 177 -4.41 -20.16 -10.19
N LYS A 178 -4.33 -21.48 -10.41
CA LYS A 178 -4.98 -22.48 -9.54
C LYS A 178 -4.34 -22.62 -8.16
N ASN A 179 -3.12 -22.12 -7.98
CA ASN A 179 -2.31 -22.24 -6.76
C ASN A 179 -2.13 -20.88 -6.08
N VAL A 180 -3.25 -20.24 -5.71
CA VAL A 180 -3.22 -18.98 -4.95
C VAL A 180 -2.58 -19.26 -3.59
N ASN A 181 -1.55 -18.48 -3.23
CA ASN A 181 -0.95 -18.59 -1.90
C ASN A 181 -1.87 -17.95 -0.86
N GLU A 182 -2.76 -18.77 -0.28
CA GLU A 182 -3.75 -18.34 0.70
C GLU A 182 -3.15 -17.69 1.95
N ALA A 183 -1.87 -17.91 2.25
CA ALA A 183 -1.24 -17.27 3.41
C ALA A 183 -1.25 -15.75 3.30
N TRP A 184 -1.20 -15.21 2.08
CA TRP A 184 -1.19 -13.76 1.84
C TRP A 184 -2.59 -13.14 1.79
N THR A 185 -3.64 -13.96 1.61
CA THR A 185 -5.05 -13.56 1.72
C THR A 185 -5.60 -13.78 3.14
N LYS A 186 -5.05 -14.74 3.89
CA LYS A 186 -5.38 -15.02 5.31
C LYS A 186 -4.47 -14.31 6.32
N CYS A 187 -3.59 -13.45 5.82
CA CYS A 187 -2.55 -12.71 6.55
C CYS A 187 -1.51 -13.59 7.27
N ILE A 188 -0.37 -12.99 7.64
CA ILE A 188 0.82 -13.66 8.18
C ILE A 188 1.29 -12.93 9.44
N ASN A 189 1.56 -13.68 10.50
CA ASN A 189 2.26 -13.20 11.71
C ASN A 189 3.50 -14.03 12.08
N LYS A 190 3.96 -14.90 11.18
CA LYS A 190 5.20 -15.68 11.37
C LYS A 190 6.43 -14.84 10.99
N TRP A 191 6.77 -13.88 11.84
CA TRP A 191 7.79 -12.84 11.60
C TRP A 191 9.17 -13.38 11.21
N LYS A 192 9.60 -14.48 11.85
CA LYS A 192 10.90 -15.12 11.58
C LYS A 192 11.10 -15.49 10.10
N LEU A 193 10.03 -15.92 9.43
CA LEU A 193 10.06 -16.38 8.03
C LEU A 193 9.55 -15.31 7.06
N LEU A 194 9.16 -14.13 7.55
CA LEU A 194 8.47 -13.13 6.74
C LEU A 194 9.33 -12.66 5.56
N SER A 195 10.62 -12.37 5.78
CA SER A 195 11.55 -11.95 4.72
C SER A 195 11.62 -12.95 3.56
N GLU A 196 11.64 -14.25 3.87
CA GLU A 196 11.70 -15.32 2.87
C GLU A 196 10.37 -15.44 2.15
N LYS A 197 9.26 -15.45 2.89
CA LYS A 197 7.90 -15.49 2.32
C LYS A 197 7.64 -14.33 1.37
N ILE A 198 8.09 -13.12 1.71
CA ILE A 198 7.97 -11.93 0.85
C ILE A 198 8.70 -12.16 -0.48
N LYS A 199 9.95 -12.64 -0.44
CA LYS A 199 10.78 -12.88 -1.64
C LYS A 199 10.17 -13.92 -2.59
N PHE A 200 9.50 -14.94 -2.04
CA PHE A 200 8.79 -15.93 -2.85
C PHE A 200 7.47 -15.38 -3.39
N HIS A 201 6.73 -14.65 -2.57
CA HIS A 201 5.42 -14.11 -2.95
C HIS A 201 5.50 -13.08 -4.06
N GLU A 202 6.44 -12.15 -3.97
CA GLU A 202 6.59 -11.06 -4.96
C GLU A 202 6.94 -11.56 -6.38
N LYS A 203 7.29 -12.84 -6.52
CA LYS A 203 7.58 -13.52 -7.80
C LYS A 203 6.47 -14.48 -8.25
N SER A 204 5.45 -14.70 -7.43
CA SER A 204 4.38 -15.64 -7.73
C SER A 204 3.44 -15.08 -8.79
N LEU A 205 2.96 -15.94 -9.71
CA LEU A 205 2.06 -15.51 -10.78
C LEU A 205 0.77 -14.89 -10.24
N SER A 206 0.17 -15.49 -9.21
CA SER A 206 -1.04 -14.94 -8.58
C SER A 206 -0.83 -13.52 -8.06
N HIS A 207 0.34 -13.24 -7.46
CA HIS A 207 0.66 -11.89 -7.00
C HIS A 207 0.80 -10.91 -8.17
N LEU A 208 1.55 -11.30 -9.21
CA LEU A 208 1.77 -10.44 -10.37
C LEU A 208 0.46 -10.09 -11.08
N GLU A 209 -0.42 -11.07 -11.28
CA GLU A 209 -1.75 -10.85 -11.88
C GLU A 209 -2.60 -9.90 -11.04
N SER A 210 -2.73 -10.15 -9.74
CA SER A 210 -3.49 -9.27 -8.85
C SER A 210 -2.88 -7.87 -8.74
N TYR A 211 -1.55 -7.76 -8.73
CA TYR A 211 -0.84 -6.49 -8.62
C TYR A 211 -0.97 -5.63 -9.88
N ILE A 212 -1.04 -6.24 -11.07
CA ILE A 212 -1.32 -5.52 -12.32
C ILE A 212 -2.68 -4.84 -12.26
N ILE A 213 -3.72 -5.57 -11.84
CA ILE A 213 -5.09 -5.04 -11.68
C ILE A 213 -5.08 -3.88 -10.67
N PHE A 214 -4.44 -4.10 -9.52
CA PHE A 214 -4.30 -3.10 -8.48
C PHE A 214 -3.62 -1.82 -8.96
N GLU A 215 -2.45 -1.91 -9.62
CA GLU A 215 -1.74 -0.75 -10.18
C GLU A 215 -2.55 -0.02 -11.26
N GLN A 216 -3.35 -0.73 -12.04
CA GLN A 216 -4.26 -0.13 -13.02
C GLN A 216 -5.37 0.66 -12.33
N CYS A 217 -5.94 0.14 -11.24
CA CYS A 217 -6.92 0.87 -10.44
C CYS A 217 -6.34 2.15 -9.80
N TYR A 218 -5.05 2.16 -9.42
CA TYR A 218 -4.37 3.34 -8.87
C TYR A 218 -4.08 4.45 -9.89
N LYS A 219 -3.87 4.12 -11.17
CA LYS A 219 -3.40 5.07 -12.20
C LYS A 219 -4.53 5.82 -12.93
N GLU A 220 -5.74 5.82 -12.37
CA GLU A 220 -6.88 6.60 -12.90
C GLU A 220 -7.27 6.30 -14.36
N LYS A 221 -7.19 5.02 -14.79
CA LYS A 221 -7.97 4.54 -15.95
C LYS A 221 -9.27 3.83 -15.55
N GLY A 222 -9.87 4.35 -14.48
CA GLY A 222 -11.22 4.03 -14.05
C GLY A 222 -11.38 2.61 -13.50
N VAL A 223 -12.23 2.51 -12.48
CA VAL A 223 -12.89 1.27 -12.08
C VAL A 223 -13.51 0.52 -13.27
N ASP A 224 -13.83 1.26 -14.33
CA ASP A 224 -14.31 0.79 -15.62
C ASP A 224 -13.44 -0.34 -16.20
N TYR A 225 -12.10 -0.29 -16.10
CA TYR A 225 -11.27 -1.40 -16.59
C TYR A 225 -11.46 -2.71 -15.81
N TYR A 226 -11.60 -2.63 -14.48
CA TYR A 226 -11.83 -3.83 -13.66
C TYR A 226 -13.18 -4.47 -14.02
N MET A 227 -14.22 -3.66 -14.18
CA MET A 227 -15.53 -4.12 -14.63
C MET A 227 -15.46 -4.69 -16.06
N LEU A 228 -14.74 -4.04 -16.98
CA LEU A 228 -14.47 -4.55 -18.34
C LEU A 228 -13.69 -5.86 -18.34
N SER A 229 -12.79 -6.09 -17.36
CA SER A 229 -12.05 -7.35 -17.24
C SER A 229 -12.93 -8.51 -16.79
N LYS A 230 -13.93 -8.25 -15.93
CA LYS A 230 -14.97 -9.24 -15.57
C LYS A 230 -15.87 -9.55 -16.78
N ILE A 231 -16.40 -8.53 -17.45
CA ILE A 231 -17.28 -8.69 -18.63
C ILE A 231 -16.60 -9.52 -19.73
N LYS A 232 -15.32 -9.27 -20.03
CA LYS A 232 -14.56 -10.04 -21.05
C LYS A 232 -14.33 -11.51 -20.65
N LYS A 233 -14.23 -11.80 -19.35
CA LYS A 233 -14.02 -13.16 -18.85
C LYS A 233 -15.32 -13.94 -18.86
N GLU A 234 -16.44 -13.29 -18.57
CA GLU A 234 -17.80 -13.87 -18.61
C GLU A 234 -18.32 -14.05 -20.04
N ALA A 235 -17.95 -13.16 -20.99
CA ALA A 235 -18.34 -13.26 -22.40
C ALA A 235 -17.58 -14.33 -23.21
N ASN A 236 -16.55 -14.96 -22.64
CA ASN A 236 -15.73 -16.00 -23.27
C ASN A 236 -16.01 -17.40 -22.68
N VAL A 237 -17.20 -17.62 -22.11
CA VAL A 237 -17.71 -18.92 -21.64
C VAL A 237 -18.84 -19.39 -22.54
#